data_AF-A0A7C4IL74-F1
#
_entry.id   AF-A0A7C4IL74-F1
#
_cell.length_a   1.000
_cell.length_b   1.000
_cell.length_c   1.000
_cell.angle_alpha   90.00
_cell.angle_beta   90.00
_cell.angle_gamma   90.00
#
_symmetry.space_group_name_H-M   'P 1'
#
loop_
_entity.id
_entity.type
_entity.pdbx_description
1 polymer ?
#
loop_
_entity_poly.entity_id
_entity_poly.type
_entity_poly.pdbx_seq_one_letter_code
_entity_poly.pdbx_strand_id
1 'polypeptide(L)'
;MPDVQAIAVNCNHCGAPLSVPQGTRFVTCTYCNSQLEVHRSGGAAYTQVLEQITRDVATIRHQSELDALDRQWVLRREQFPLQMRHGLGRHLIVPIFAGSLGVVCTIWGASKSVRGWGQLLAFGLVLIGAGLVVGVLGAVSDKRYQQAQNEYQARRQELLSNITRPDGQ
;
A
#
# COMPACT_ATOMS: atom_id res chain seq x y z
N MET A 1 -50.28 17.98 -40.20
CA MET A 1 -50.08 17.93 -38.74
C MET A 1 -49.43 16.58 -38.46
N PRO A 2 -48.15 16.49 -38.09
CA PRO A 2 -47.48 15.20 -37.95
C PRO A 2 -47.88 14.52 -36.63
N ASP A 3 -48.28 13.24 -36.72
CA ASP A 3 -48.57 12.38 -35.57
C ASP A 3 -47.32 12.21 -34.71
N VAL A 4 -47.30 12.87 -33.56
CA VAL A 4 -46.26 12.67 -32.55
C VAL A 4 -46.57 11.35 -31.82
N GLN A 5 -46.02 10.25 -32.31
CA GLN A 5 -46.08 8.97 -31.61
C GLN A 5 -45.35 9.13 -30.27
N ALA A 6 -46.11 9.12 -29.17
CA ALA A 6 -45.54 9.18 -27.83
C ALA A 6 -45.37 7.76 -27.30
N ILE A 7 -44.17 7.43 -26.83
CA ILE A 7 -43.88 6.12 -26.23
C ILE A 7 -44.10 6.25 -24.72
N ALA A 8 -44.88 5.34 -24.16
CA ALA A 8 -45.06 5.23 -22.73
C ALA A 8 -43.84 4.54 -22.10
N VAL A 9 -43.14 5.22 -21.20
CA VAL A 9 -41.99 4.70 -20.45
C VAL A 9 -42.24 4.96 -18.97
N ASN A 10 -41.91 4.01 -18.09
CA ASN A 10 -42.04 4.23 -16.66
C ASN A 10 -40.82 4.94 -16.10
N CYS A 11 -41.03 5.86 -15.16
CA CYS A 11 -39.94 6.51 -14.46
C CYS A 11 -39.16 5.49 -13.61
N ASN A 12 -37.83 5.43 -13.77
CA ASN A 12 -36.98 4.54 -12.98
C ASN A 12 -36.88 4.94 -11.49
N HIS A 13 -37.28 6.18 -11.15
CA HIS A 13 -37.20 6.69 -9.78
C HIS A 13 -38.51 6.50 -8.99
N CYS A 14 -39.68 6.70 -9.61
CA CYS A 14 -40.97 6.67 -8.91
C CYS A 14 -41.99 5.69 -9.52
N GLY A 15 -41.67 5.04 -10.65
CA GLY A 15 -42.58 4.11 -11.34
C GLY A 15 -43.74 4.77 -12.09
N ALA A 16 -43.86 6.10 -12.08
CA ALA A 16 -44.95 6.79 -12.76
C ALA A 16 -44.88 6.65 -14.30
N PRO A 17 -46.02 6.50 -14.99
CA PRO A 17 -46.06 6.43 -16.45
C PRO A 17 -45.76 7.80 -17.06
N LEU A 18 -44.74 7.87 -17.92
CA LEU A 18 -44.32 9.06 -18.65
C LEU A 18 -44.56 8.87 -20.14
N SER A 19 -45.16 9.87 -20.77
CA SER A 19 -45.35 9.92 -22.22
C SER A 19 -44.22 10.72 -22.83
N VAL A 20 -43.31 10.04 -23.54
CA VAL A 20 -42.10 10.66 -24.10
C VAL A 20 -42.22 10.76 -25.63
N PRO A 21 -42.11 11.96 -26.22
CA PRO A 21 -42.10 12.13 -27.67
C PRO A 21 -40.94 11.38 -28.34
N GLN A 22 -41.15 10.89 -29.56
CA GLN A 22 -40.08 10.35 -30.39
C GLN A 22 -39.04 11.45 -30.68
N GLY A 23 -37.83 11.35 -30.10
CA GLY A 23 -36.70 12.26 -30.37
C GLY A 23 -36.20 13.06 -29.17
N THR A 24 -36.88 13.04 -28.02
CA THR A 24 -36.39 13.72 -26.81
C THR A 24 -35.37 12.85 -26.07
N ARG A 25 -34.18 13.41 -25.84
CA ARG A 25 -33.08 12.76 -25.12
C ARG A 25 -33.17 12.93 -23.60
N PHE A 26 -33.77 14.03 -23.16
CA PHE A 26 -33.95 14.36 -21.75
C PHE A 26 -35.43 14.60 -21.48
N VAL A 27 -35.94 14.04 -20.38
CA VAL A 27 -37.30 14.26 -19.89
C VAL A 27 -37.28 14.49 -18.40
N THR A 28 -38.09 15.44 -17.92
CA THR A 28 -38.29 15.67 -16.49
C THR A 28 -39.58 14.99 -16.06
N CYS A 29 -39.50 14.16 -15.02
CA CYS A 29 -40.70 13.53 -14.48
C CYS A 29 -41.56 14.56 -13.75
N THR A 30 -42.84 14.68 -14.11
CA THR A 30 -43.79 15.61 -13.45
C THR A 30 -44.20 15.17 -12.04
N TYR A 31 -43.92 13.93 -11.65
CA TYR A 31 -44.29 13.38 -10.34
C TYR A 31 -43.19 13.53 -9.28
N CYS A 32 -41.94 13.21 -9.63
CA CYS A 32 -40.81 13.28 -8.70
C CYS A 32 -39.80 14.39 -9.02
N ASN A 33 -40.03 15.16 -10.09
CA ASN A 33 -39.15 16.23 -10.56
C ASN A 33 -37.70 15.79 -10.91
N SER A 34 -37.43 14.49 -11.05
CA SER A 34 -36.12 14.00 -11.47
C SER A 34 -35.90 14.19 -12.97
N GLN A 35 -34.73 14.69 -13.38
CA GLN A 35 -34.30 14.77 -14.77
C GLN A 35 -33.70 13.43 -15.22
N LEU A 36 -34.22 12.87 -16.31
CA LEU A 36 -33.88 11.52 -16.78
C LEU A 36 -33.36 11.58 -18.21
N GLU A 37 -32.24 10.90 -18.50
CA GLU A 37 -31.75 10.68 -19.87
C GLU A 37 -32.33 9.37 -20.41
N VAL A 38 -32.98 9.43 -21.58
CA VAL A 38 -33.64 8.28 -22.21
C VAL A 38 -32.65 7.56 -23.11
N HIS A 39 -32.01 6.50 -22.60
CA HIS A 39 -31.17 5.61 -23.41
C HIS A 39 -32.04 4.57 -24.09
N ARG A 40 -32.05 4.54 -25.43
CA ARG A 40 -32.82 3.58 -26.23
C ARG A 40 -31.88 2.49 -26.73
N SER A 41 -31.93 1.29 -26.17
CA SER A 41 -31.21 0.13 -26.71
C SER A 41 -32.18 -1.04 -26.93
N GLY A 42 -32.35 -1.43 -28.20
CA GLY A 42 -32.92 -2.72 -28.60
C GLY A 42 -34.24 -3.17 -27.93
N GLY A 43 -35.17 -2.27 -27.64
CA GLY A 43 -36.48 -2.59 -27.06
C GLY A 43 -36.63 -2.36 -25.55
N ALA A 44 -35.58 -1.90 -24.86
CA ALA A 44 -35.68 -1.41 -23.49
C ALA A 44 -35.10 0.01 -23.41
N ALA A 45 -35.84 0.90 -22.74
CA ALA A 45 -35.37 2.24 -22.42
C ALA A 45 -35.06 2.30 -20.93
N TYR A 46 -33.81 2.57 -20.57
CA TYR A 46 -33.38 2.76 -19.18
C TYR A 46 -32.79 4.16 -18.99
N THR A 47 -32.98 4.71 -17.80
CA THR A 47 -32.53 6.05 -17.43
C THR A 47 -31.53 5.91 -16.28
N GLN A 48 -30.29 6.34 -16.47
CA GLN A 48 -29.24 6.33 -15.43
C GLN A 48 -28.90 7.77 -15.03
N VAL A 49 -28.83 8.01 -13.72
CA VAL A 49 -28.55 9.32 -13.14
C VAL A 49 -27.05 9.63 -13.31
N LEU A 50 -26.73 10.64 -14.13
CA LEU A 50 -25.36 11.02 -14.48
C LEU A 50 -24.53 11.50 -13.28
N GLU A 51 -25.20 12.01 -12.24
CA GLU A 51 -24.55 12.64 -11.08
C GLU A 51 -23.96 11.63 -10.06
N GLN A 52 -24.37 10.36 -10.13
CA GLN A 52 -23.85 9.33 -9.22
C GLN A 52 -22.49 8.80 -9.66
N ILE A 53 -22.22 8.80 -10.98
CA ILE A 53 -20.96 8.29 -11.56
C ILE A 53 -19.78 9.20 -11.20
N THR A 54 -19.98 10.52 -11.14
CA THR A 54 -18.90 11.48 -10.85
C THR A 54 -18.45 11.45 -9.38
N ARG A 55 -19.35 11.22 -8.43
CA ARG A 55 -18.99 11.05 -7.00
C ARG A 55 -18.24 9.74 -6.75
N ASP A 56 -18.65 8.66 -7.42
CA ASP A 56 -17.98 7.37 -7.29
C ASP A 56 -16.57 7.40 -7.89
N VAL A 57 -16.33 8.14 -8.98
CA VAL A 57 -14.99 8.27 -9.57
C VAL A 57 -14.00 8.98 -8.63
N ALA A 58 -14.43 10.01 -7.88
CA ALA A 58 -13.56 10.72 -6.95
C ALA A 58 -13.09 9.81 -5.81
N THR A 59 -14.01 9.05 -5.21
CA THR A 59 -13.69 8.11 -4.12
C THR A 59 -12.83 6.94 -4.62
N ILE A 60 -13.10 6.42 -5.82
CA ILE A 60 -12.28 5.37 -6.45
C ILE A 60 -10.85 5.85 -6.71
N ARG A 61 -10.66 7.10 -7.17
CA ARG A 61 -9.33 7.65 -7.44
C ARG A 61 -8.45 7.67 -6.19
N HIS A 62 -8.99 8.14 -5.07
CA HIS A 62 -8.24 8.19 -3.81
C HIS A 62 -7.91 6.79 -3.27
N GLN A 63 -8.80 5.81 -3.44
CA GLN A 63 -8.51 4.43 -3.11
C GLN A 63 -7.37 3.86 -3.98
N SER A 64 -7.34 4.18 -5.28
CA SER A 64 -6.28 3.73 -6.18
C SER A 64 -4.89 4.30 -5.82
N GLU A 65 -4.85 5.54 -5.32
CA GLU A 65 -3.61 6.19 -4.90
C GLU A 65 -3.03 5.54 -3.63
N LEU A 66 -3.89 5.20 -2.66
CA LEU A 66 -3.49 4.44 -1.47
C LEU A 66 -2.95 3.06 -1.84
N ASP A 67 -3.64 2.32 -2.71
CA ASP A 67 -3.19 1.00 -3.16
C ASP A 67 -1.84 1.05 -3.87
N ALA A 68 -1.62 2.08 -4.70
CA ALA A 68 -0.34 2.28 -5.37
C ALA A 68 0.79 2.57 -4.36
N LEU A 69 0.51 3.40 -3.34
CA LEU A 69 1.46 3.70 -2.27
C LEU A 69 1.82 2.44 -1.47
N ASP A 70 0.83 1.63 -1.10
CA ASP A 70 1.03 0.40 -0.32
C ASP A 70 1.87 -0.63 -1.11
N ARG A 71 1.59 -0.81 -2.41
CA ARG A 71 2.42 -1.66 -3.28
C ARG A 71 3.86 -1.17 -3.39
N GLN A 72 4.05 0.14 -3.55
CA GLN A 72 5.39 0.73 -3.64
C GLN A 72 6.17 0.53 -2.33
N TRP A 73 5.49 0.60 -1.19
CA TRP A 73 6.11 0.35 0.11
C TRP A 73 6.55 -1.10 0.29
N VAL A 74 5.75 -2.08 -0.18
CA VAL A 74 6.15 -3.50 -0.16
C VAL A 74 7.43 -3.71 -0.96
N LEU A 75 7.50 -3.18 -2.19
CA LEU A 75 8.69 -3.28 -3.05
C LEU A 75 9.91 -2.60 -2.43
N ARG A 76 9.72 -1.41 -1.81
CA ARG A 76 10.82 -0.69 -1.15
C ARG A 76 11.31 -1.43 0.09
N ARG A 77 10.40 -2.07 0.84
CA ARG A 77 10.73 -2.87 2.03
C ARG A 77 11.66 -4.02 1.69
N GLU A 78 11.44 -4.68 0.55
CA GLU A 78 12.26 -5.79 0.08
C GLU A 78 13.69 -5.36 -0.28
N GLN A 79 13.91 -4.10 -0.63
CA GLN A 79 15.26 -3.57 -0.90
C GLN A 79 16.09 -3.42 0.38
N PHE A 80 15.45 -3.31 1.54
CA PHE A 80 16.19 -3.31 2.80
C PHE A 80 16.52 -4.75 3.16
N PRO A 81 17.81 -5.07 3.41
CA PRO A 81 18.19 -6.41 3.82
C PRO A 81 17.35 -6.79 5.03
N LEU A 82 16.70 -7.96 4.97
CA LEU A 82 15.74 -8.51 5.94
C LEU A 82 16.34 -8.57 7.36
N GLN A 83 16.44 -7.41 8.01
CA GLN A 83 17.02 -7.25 9.35
C GLN A 83 15.91 -7.09 10.40
N MET A 84 14.66 -6.88 9.97
CA MET A 84 13.46 -6.75 10.81
C MET A 84 12.81 -8.09 11.21
N ARG A 85 13.58 -9.15 11.41
CA ARG A 85 13.07 -10.39 12.04
C ARG A 85 13.96 -10.92 13.16
N HIS A 86 14.84 -10.09 13.72
CA HIS A 86 15.62 -10.43 14.90
C HIS A 86 15.80 -9.21 15.82
N GLY A 87 14.68 -8.63 16.27
CA GLY A 87 14.69 -8.00 17.58
C GLY A 87 15.09 -9.06 18.61
N LEU A 88 16.10 -8.78 19.42
CA LEU A 88 16.63 -9.61 20.52
C LEU A 88 17.43 -10.89 20.21
N GLY A 89 17.26 -11.58 19.06
CA GLY A 89 17.90 -12.90 18.86
C GLY A 89 19.37 -12.91 18.40
N ARG A 90 19.82 -11.91 17.63
CA ARG A 90 21.14 -11.97 16.95
C ARG A 90 22.32 -11.54 17.81
N HIS A 91 22.08 -10.79 18.89
CA HIS A 91 23.11 -10.48 19.89
C HIS A 91 23.47 -11.68 20.77
N LEU A 92 22.69 -12.77 20.76
CA LEU A 92 23.01 -14.00 21.48
C LEU A 92 23.54 -15.10 20.55
N ILE A 93 22.95 -15.29 19.36
CA ILE A 93 23.32 -16.43 18.50
C ILE A 93 24.71 -16.26 17.86
N VAL A 94 25.09 -15.05 17.43
CA VAL A 94 26.40 -14.80 16.81
C VAL A 94 27.57 -14.96 17.81
N PRO A 95 27.53 -14.42 19.06
CA PRO A 95 28.62 -14.66 20.00
C PRO A 95 28.65 -16.10 20.55
N ILE A 96 27.54 -16.83 20.58
CA ILE A 96 27.55 -18.22 21.05
C ILE A 96 28.31 -19.12 20.05
N PHE A 97 28.03 -19.02 18.74
CA PHE A 97 28.73 -19.82 17.74
C PHE A 97 30.17 -19.35 17.48
N ALA A 98 30.43 -18.03 17.49
CA ALA A 98 31.79 -17.50 17.39
C ALA A 98 32.63 -17.79 18.64
N GLY A 99 32.00 -17.77 19.82
CA GLY A 99 32.63 -18.13 21.09
C GLY A 99 32.95 -19.61 21.16
N SER A 100 32.06 -20.50 20.74
CA SER A 100 32.31 -21.95 20.75
C SER A 100 33.42 -22.34 19.78
N LEU A 101 33.48 -21.76 18.58
CA LEU A 101 34.58 -22.02 17.64
C LEU A 101 35.92 -21.46 18.14
N GLY A 102 35.89 -20.28 18.78
CA GLY A 102 37.07 -19.69 19.40
C GLY A 102 37.65 -20.55 20.53
N VAL A 103 36.80 -21.11 21.38
CA VAL A 103 37.19 -22.03 22.46
C VAL A 103 37.71 -23.35 21.91
N VAL A 104 37.11 -23.90 20.86
CA VAL A 104 37.62 -25.13 20.21
C VAL A 104 38.99 -24.88 19.56
N CYS A 105 39.20 -23.75 18.88
CA CYS A 105 40.48 -23.39 18.28
C CYS A 105 41.57 -23.09 19.32
N THR A 106 41.24 -22.48 20.46
CA THR A 106 42.22 -22.24 21.54
C THR A 106 42.64 -23.53 22.22
N ILE A 107 41.69 -24.46 22.44
CA ILE A 107 41.96 -25.78 23.03
C ILE A 107 42.81 -26.64 22.08
N TRP A 108 42.50 -26.66 20.78
CA TRP A 108 43.31 -27.42 19.80
C TRP A 108 44.69 -26.80 19.54
N GLY A 109 44.78 -25.46 19.52
CA GLY A 109 46.04 -24.73 19.34
C GLY A 109 47.01 -24.84 20.52
N ALA A 110 46.51 -24.95 21.76
CA ALA A 110 47.33 -25.14 22.96
C ALA A 110 48.08 -26.48 22.97
N SER A 111 47.55 -27.50 22.29
CA SER A 111 48.13 -28.85 22.22
C SER A 111 49.41 -28.95 21.37
N LYS A 112 49.77 -27.90 20.60
CA LYS A 112 50.92 -27.93 19.68
C LYS A 112 51.67 -26.58 19.72
N SER A 113 52.53 -26.39 20.73
CA SER A 113 53.66 -25.42 20.80
C SER A 113 53.41 -24.01 21.36
N VAL A 114 54.37 -23.52 22.16
CA VAL A 114 54.44 -22.22 22.86
C VAL A 114 54.45 -21.00 21.91
N ARG A 115 54.49 -21.23 20.59
CA ARG A 115 54.41 -20.19 19.55
C ARG A 115 52.96 -19.76 19.20
N GLY A 116 51.96 -20.25 19.93
CA GLY A 116 50.53 -20.02 19.65
C GLY A 116 49.90 -18.75 20.26
N TRP A 117 50.54 -18.07 21.22
CA TRP A 117 49.96 -16.88 21.88
C TRP A 117 49.75 -15.70 20.93
N GLY A 118 50.63 -15.49 19.95
CA GLY A 118 50.48 -14.42 18.95
C GLY A 118 49.27 -14.64 18.02
N GLN A 119 48.95 -15.89 17.69
CA GLN A 119 47.80 -16.21 16.84
C GLN A 119 46.48 -15.97 17.57
N LEU A 120 46.38 -16.28 18.86
CA LEU A 120 45.17 -16.05 19.65
C LEU A 120 44.81 -14.55 19.73
N LEU A 121 45.80 -13.68 19.95
CA LEU A 121 45.57 -12.23 19.98
C LEU A 121 45.18 -11.69 18.61
N ALA A 122 45.80 -12.19 17.53
CA ALA A 122 45.42 -11.80 16.16
C ALA A 122 43.98 -12.21 15.84
N PHE A 123 43.56 -13.43 16.18
CA PHE A 123 42.18 -13.88 15.99
C PHE A 123 41.18 -13.07 16.82
N GLY A 124 41.50 -12.76 18.08
CA GLY A 124 40.67 -11.91 18.93
C GLY A 124 40.45 -10.52 18.32
N LEU A 125 41.52 -9.87 17.84
CA LEU A 125 41.43 -8.57 17.18
C LEU A 125 40.62 -8.62 15.88
N VAL A 126 40.76 -9.68 15.07
CA VAL A 126 39.97 -9.88 13.86
C VAL A 126 38.48 -10.02 14.18
N LEU A 127 38.12 -10.79 15.21
CA LEU A 127 36.72 -10.96 15.62
C LEU A 127 36.11 -9.66 16.16
N ILE A 128 36.86 -8.91 16.96
CA ILE A 128 36.43 -7.58 17.45
C ILE A 128 36.23 -6.64 16.27
N GLY A 129 37.18 -6.58 15.33
CA GLY A 129 37.09 -5.76 14.13
C GLY A 129 35.89 -6.12 13.26
N ALA A 130 35.68 -7.42 12.99
CA ALA A 130 34.54 -7.90 12.23
C ALA A 130 33.21 -7.58 12.94
N GLY A 131 33.14 -7.73 14.26
CA GLY A 131 31.98 -7.38 15.06
C GLY A 131 31.63 -5.89 14.97
N LEU A 132 32.63 -5.02 15.05
CA LEU A 132 32.44 -3.56 14.92
C LEU A 132 31.93 -3.20 13.52
N VAL A 133 32.51 -3.74 12.45
CA VAL A 133 32.09 -3.46 11.07
C VAL A 133 30.64 -3.89 10.84
N VAL A 134 30.27 -5.11 11.26
CA VAL A 134 28.89 -5.61 11.14
C VAL A 134 27.92 -4.76 11.97
N GLY A 135 28.32 -4.34 13.17
CA GLY A 135 27.52 -3.47 14.03
C GLY A 135 27.24 -2.10 13.39
N VAL A 136 28.27 -1.45 12.85
CA VAL A 136 28.16 -0.13 12.20
C VAL A 136 27.30 -0.20 10.94
N LEU A 137 27.53 -1.19 10.06
CA LEU A 137 26.73 -1.36 8.84
C LEU A 137 25.26 -1.65 9.16
N GLY A 138 24.99 -2.43 10.21
CA GLY A 138 23.64 -2.69 10.68
C GLY A 138 22.93 -1.44 11.20
N ALA A 139 23.62 -0.60 11.98
CA ALA A 139 23.05 0.62 12.54
C ALA A 139 22.67 1.66 11.47
N VAL A 140 23.47 1.78 10.39
CA VAL A 140 23.17 2.69 9.27
C VAL A 140 21.93 2.22 8.49
N SER A 141 21.79 0.91 8.28
CA SER A 141 20.63 0.33 7.59
C SER A 141 19.34 0.57 8.36
N ASP A 142 19.38 0.47 9.70
CA ASP A 142 18.20 0.67 10.55
C ASP A 142 17.67 2.11 10.46
N LYS A 143 18.56 3.11 10.49
CA LYS A 143 18.16 4.51 10.30
C LYS A 143 17.50 4.78 8.96
N ARG A 144 18.05 4.22 7.87
CA ARG A 144 17.49 4.38 6.52
C ARG A 144 16.10 3.74 6.41
N TYR A 145 15.92 2.58 7.02
CA TYR A 145 14.62 1.92 7.08
C TYR A 145 13.60 2.75 7.85
N GLN A 146 13.96 3.21 9.06
CA GLN A 146 13.07 4.02 9.90
C GLN A 146 12.65 5.31 9.19
N GLN A 147 13.59 5.99 8.53
CA GLN A 147 13.28 7.17 7.75
C GLN A 147 12.26 6.86 6.63
N ALA A 148 12.51 5.81 5.84
CA ALA A 148 11.61 5.42 4.75
C ALA A 148 10.22 5.00 5.27
N GLN A 149 10.16 4.37 6.45
CA GLN A 149 8.91 4.00 7.10
C GLN A 149 8.11 5.23 7.56
N ASN A 150 8.79 6.21 8.16
CA ASN A 150 8.15 7.44 8.61
C ASN A 150 7.59 8.24 7.43
N GLU A 151 8.33 8.32 6.32
CA GLU A 151 7.86 8.96 5.08
C GLU A 151 6.60 8.27 4.51
N TYR A 152 6.59 6.93 4.50
CA TYR A 152 5.42 6.17 4.07
C TYR A 152 4.21 6.42 4.99
N GLN A 153 4.40 6.39 6.31
CA GLN A 153 3.34 6.63 7.27
C GLN A 153 2.76 8.05 7.15
N ALA A 154 3.63 9.05 6.99
CA ALA A 154 3.21 10.44 6.79
C ALA A 154 2.34 10.60 5.53
N ARG A 155 2.78 10.06 4.38
CA ARG A 155 1.98 10.09 3.13
C ARG A 155 0.66 9.35 3.25
N ARG A 156 0.65 8.20 3.93
CA ARG A 156 -0.58 7.43 4.14
C ARG A 156 -1.58 8.21 5.00
N GLN A 157 -1.12 8.90 6.04
CA GLN A 157 -1.98 9.75 6.87
C GLN A 157 -2.54 10.94 6.08
N GLU A 158 -1.74 11.55 5.21
CA GLU A 158 -2.17 12.63 4.33
C GLU A 158 -3.27 12.18 3.34
N LEU A 159 -3.12 11.02 2.72
CA LEU A 159 -4.14 10.48 1.82
C LEU A 159 -5.43 10.11 2.57
N LEU A 160 -5.31 9.53 3.77
CA LEU A 160 -6.46 9.18 4.60
C LEU A 160 -7.20 10.42 5.13
N SER A 161 -6.47 11.48 5.47
CA SER A 161 -7.10 12.74 5.92
C SER A 161 -7.84 13.42 4.78
N ASN A 162 -7.34 13.36 3.55
CA ASN A 162 -8.03 13.86 2.35
C ASN A 162 -9.32 13.08 2.07
N ILE A 163 -9.35 11.76 2.26
CA ILE A 163 -10.58 10.95 2.09
C ILE A 163 -11.59 11.24 3.21
N THR A 164 -11.11 11.46 4.43
CA THR A 164 -11.99 11.68 5.60
C THR A 164 -12.56 13.09 5.61
N ARG A 165 -11.92 14.06 4.94
CA ARG A 165 -12.45 15.41 4.78
C ARG A 165 -13.60 15.33 3.76
N PRO A 166 -14.88 15.43 4.20
CA PRO A 166 -15.98 15.39 3.26
C PRO A 166 -15.84 16.62 2.36
N ASP A 167 -15.81 16.40 1.05
CA ASP A 167 -15.89 17.47 0.05
C ASP A 167 -17.20 18.25 0.29
N GLY A 168 -17.12 19.35 1.04
CA GLY A 168 -18.30 19.99 1.60
C GLY A 168 -18.01 21.11 2.59
N GLN A 169 -17.28 22.14 2.13
CA GLN A 169 -17.51 23.55 2.49
C GLN A 169 -17.26 24.43 1.28
#